data_AF-A0AAE3G5Z0-F1
#
_entry.id   AF-A0AAE3G5Z0-F1
#
_cell.length_a   1.000
_cell.length_b   1.000
_cell.length_c   1.000
_cell.angle_alpha   90.00
_cell.angle_beta   90.00
_cell.angle_gamma   90.00
#
_symmetry.space_group_name_H-M   'P 1'
#
loop_
_entity.id
_entity.type
_entity.pdbx_description
1 polymer ?
#
loop_
_entity_poly.entity_id
_entity_poly.type
_entity_poly.pdbx_seq_one_letter_code
_entity_poly.pdbx_strand_id
1 'polypeptide(L)'
;MRRFYQQWLVFVCLLIGANVASADSRLFDVEVIIFQQTHADLAEERWPMTWQPASFPRYAELANSGNPDNARFTQLSADQLRLGQTARRLDNQDRYRVLLHAGWRQPGLSQTTAPAVNIPLGGAPSSPTPALGGTDDEDNGLAAARPLPGLSGYLRVYVERFLHIESNLRLVDPSLRLAGRVDHLPLFDSVQSPVVVMQERRRMRSGETHYLDHPVLGVIVRIERAD
;
A
#
# COMPACT_ATOMS: atom_id res chain seq x y z
N MET A 1 45.96 -63.99 13.26
CA MET A 1 46.66 -62.73 12.94
C MET A 1 45.63 -61.71 12.45
N ARG A 2 45.74 -60.48 12.95
CA ARG A 2 45.12 -59.21 12.52
C ARG A 2 43.62 -59.00 12.74
N ARG A 3 43.37 -58.19 13.78
CA ARG A 3 42.12 -57.55 14.18
C ARG A 3 41.65 -56.57 13.09
N PHE A 4 40.38 -56.68 12.68
CA PHE A 4 39.71 -55.70 11.83
C PHE A 4 39.37 -54.46 12.69
N TYR A 5 39.88 -53.31 12.27
CA TYR A 5 39.65 -52.01 12.88
C TYR A 5 38.21 -51.56 12.64
N GLN A 6 37.44 -51.38 13.71
CA GLN A 6 36.32 -50.45 13.74
C GLN A 6 36.89 -49.04 13.72
N GLN A 7 36.62 -48.26 12.67
CA GLN A 7 36.79 -46.81 12.70
C GLN A 7 35.46 -46.14 12.39
N TRP A 8 35.04 -45.37 13.38
CA TRP A 8 33.86 -44.54 13.46
C TRP A 8 33.78 -43.54 12.31
N LEU A 9 32.66 -43.55 11.59
CA LEU A 9 32.24 -42.44 10.76
C LEU A 9 31.13 -41.72 11.53
N VAL A 10 31.53 -40.71 12.32
CA VAL A 10 30.62 -39.79 12.99
C VAL A 10 29.94 -38.97 11.91
N PHE A 11 28.70 -39.30 11.62
CA PHE A 11 27.81 -38.51 10.78
C PHE A 11 27.42 -37.26 11.57
N VAL A 12 28.13 -36.15 11.34
CA VAL A 12 27.70 -34.84 11.81
C VAL A 12 26.51 -34.43 10.94
N CYS A 13 25.31 -34.78 11.39
CA CYS A 13 24.07 -34.21 10.88
C CYS A 13 24.04 -32.72 11.25
N LEU A 14 24.45 -31.89 10.29
CA LEU A 14 24.23 -30.47 10.26
C LEU A 14 22.70 -30.24 10.29
N LEU A 15 22.14 -30.00 11.48
CA LEU A 15 20.78 -29.51 11.65
C LEU A 15 20.73 -28.07 11.11
N ILE A 16 20.63 -27.96 9.79
CA ILE A 16 20.05 -26.77 9.17
C ILE A 16 18.58 -26.83 9.56
N GLY A 17 18.26 -26.19 10.69
CA GLY A 17 16.89 -25.87 11.04
C GLY A 17 16.31 -25.07 9.89
N ALA A 18 15.54 -25.74 9.03
CA ALA A 18 14.63 -25.07 8.13
C ALA A 18 13.69 -24.29 9.05
N ASN A 19 13.94 -22.98 9.16
CA ASN A 19 12.95 -22.06 9.69
C ASN A 19 11.80 -22.11 8.69
N VAL A 20 10.86 -23.03 8.89
CA VAL A 20 9.59 -23.01 8.19
C VAL A 20 8.92 -21.73 8.66
N ALA A 21 9.02 -20.69 7.83
CA ALA A 21 8.32 -19.43 8.03
C ALA A 21 6.84 -19.76 8.20
N SER A 22 6.38 -19.76 9.44
CA SER A 22 5.00 -20.04 9.77
C SER A 22 4.20 -18.83 9.34
N ALA A 23 3.30 -19.00 8.38
CA ALA A 23 2.25 -18.02 8.17
C ALA A 23 1.43 -17.98 9.47
N ASP A 24 1.27 -16.79 10.06
CA ASP A 24 0.37 -16.64 11.20
C ASP A 24 -1.04 -16.92 10.66
N SER A 25 -1.76 -17.88 11.28
CA SER A 25 -3.12 -18.25 10.87
C SER A 25 -4.13 -17.12 11.11
N ARG A 26 -3.70 -16.05 11.79
CA ARG A 26 -4.48 -14.85 12.05
C ARG A 26 -4.71 -14.09 10.76
N LEU A 27 -5.98 -13.78 10.53
CA LEU A 27 -6.42 -12.86 9.50
C LEU A 27 -6.38 -11.43 10.05
N PHE A 28 -6.09 -10.48 9.17
CA PHE A 28 -6.05 -9.06 9.47
C PHE A 28 -6.87 -8.29 8.46
N ASP A 29 -7.71 -7.39 8.98
CA ASP A 29 -8.41 -6.38 8.19
C ASP A 29 -7.51 -5.14 8.13
N VAL A 30 -7.12 -4.78 6.92
CA VAL A 30 -6.33 -3.59 6.61
C VAL A 30 -7.24 -2.59 5.96
N GLU A 31 -7.30 -1.39 6.50
CA GLU A 31 -8.06 -0.28 5.96
C GLU A 31 -7.17 0.94 5.79
N VAL A 32 -7.27 1.59 4.63
CA VAL A 32 -6.40 2.71 4.27
C VAL A 32 -7.21 3.82 3.62
N ILE A 33 -6.90 5.06 4.04
CA ILE A 33 -7.26 6.29 3.33
C ILE A 33 -5.96 6.91 2.82
N ILE A 34 -5.85 7.09 1.51
CA ILE A 34 -4.80 7.89 0.87
C ILE A 34 -5.42 9.21 0.48
N PHE A 35 -4.78 10.32 0.85
CA PHE A 35 -5.29 11.65 0.56
C PHE A 35 -4.15 12.60 0.21
N GLN A 36 -4.48 13.68 -0.49
CA GLN A 36 -3.56 14.76 -0.81
C GLN A 36 -3.79 15.94 0.12
N GLN A 37 -2.72 16.64 0.50
CA GLN A 37 -2.76 17.96 1.13
C GLN A 37 -2.69 19.03 0.02
N THR A 38 -3.71 19.87 -0.12
CA THR A 38 -3.85 20.80 -1.26
C THR A 38 -3.07 22.10 -1.09
N HIS A 39 -2.68 22.44 0.14
CA HIS A 39 -1.96 23.67 0.50
C HIS A 39 -0.53 23.38 0.99
N ALA A 40 0.07 22.27 0.53
CA ALA A 40 1.43 21.91 0.90
C ALA A 40 2.43 22.96 0.41
N ASP A 41 3.32 23.42 1.27
CA ASP A 41 4.44 24.26 0.85
C ASP A 41 5.48 23.38 0.14
N LEU A 42 5.59 23.54 -1.18
CA LEU A 42 6.46 22.75 -2.04
C LEU A 42 7.86 23.36 -2.17
N ALA A 43 8.12 24.52 -1.57
CA ALA A 43 9.30 25.33 -1.86
C ALA A 43 10.62 24.70 -1.38
N GLU A 44 10.59 23.84 -0.37
CA GLU A 44 11.80 23.28 0.25
C GLU A 44 12.16 21.87 -0.22
N GLU A 45 11.24 21.16 -0.91
CA GLU A 45 11.44 19.76 -1.26
C GLU A 45 11.68 19.54 -2.76
N ARG A 46 12.78 18.82 -3.07
CA ARG A 46 13.19 18.54 -4.44
C ARG A 46 12.60 17.22 -4.91
N TRP A 47 11.45 17.31 -5.58
CA TRP A 47 10.78 16.16 -6.18
C TRP A 47 11.42 15.76 -7.51
N PRO A 48 11.48 14.46 -7.83
CA PRO A 48 11.90 14.02 -9.16
C PRO A 48 10.92 14.52 -10.22
N MET A 49 11.47 14.97 -11.36
CA MET A 49 10.71 15.36 -12.55
C MET A 49 10.41 14.15 -13.45
N THR A 50 11.16 13.07 -13.28
CA THR A 50 10.99 11.83 -14.06
C THR A 50 10.11 10.85 -13.31
N TRP A 51 9.01 10.47 -13.93
CA TRP A 51 8.16 9.40 -13.41
C TRP A 51 8.88 8.05 -13.45
N GLN A 52 8.91 7.38 -12.31
CA GLN A 52 9.34 5.99 -12.18
C GLN A 52 8.24 5.21 -11.46
N PRO A 53 7.72 4.11 -12.05
CA PRO A 53 6.69 3.31 -11.41
C PRO A 53 7.23 2.69 -10.13
N ALA A 54 6.46 2.75 -9.05
CA ALA A 54 6.73 1.92 -7.89
C ALA A 54 6.42 0.47 -8.26
N SER A 55 7.44 -0.40 -8.23
CA SER A 55 7.30 -1.81 -8.57
C SER A 55 7.65 -2.70 -7.37
N PHE A 56 6.99 -3.85 -7.31
CA PHE A 56 7.25 -4.88 -6.31
C PHE A 56 7.25 -6.27 -6.99
N PRO A 57 8.10 -7.23 -6.55
CA PRO A 57 8.24 -8.51 -7.27
C PRO A 57 6.98 -9.38 -7.32
N ARG A 58 6.06 -9.23 -6.35
CA ARG A 58 4.84 -10.05 -6.26
C ARG A 58 3.68 -9.24 -5.70
N TYR A 59 2.62 -9.13 -6.49
CA TYR A 59 1.37 -8.52 -6.05
C TYR A 59 0.36 -9.55 -5.56
N ALA A 60 -0.53 -9.14 -4.66
CA ALA A 60 -1.66 -9.93 -4.19
C ALA A 60 -2.78 -9.89 -5.23
N GLU A 61 -3.46 -11.02 -5.41
CA GLU A 61 -4.73 -11.08 -6.12
C GLU A 61 -5.85 -10.88 -5.10
N LEU A 62 -6.54 -9.74 -5.18
CA LEU A 62 -7.72 -9.47 -4.38
C LEU A 62 -8.91 -10.17 -5.03
N ALA A 63 -9.58 -11.08 -4.31
CA ALA A 63 -10.91 -11.45 -4.75
C ALA A 63 -11.92 -10.41 -4.30
N ASN A 64 -12.84 -10.13 -5.22
CA ASN A 64 -14.09 -9.47 -4.90
C ASN A 64 -14.85 -10.34 -3.88
N SER A 65 -15.60 -9.70 -3.00
CA SER A 65 -16.37 -10.31 -1.90
C SER A 65 -17.32 -11.44 -2.30
N GLY A 66 -17.55 -11.67 -3.61
CA GLY A 66 -18.40 -12.72 -4.16
C GLY A 66 -17.72 -14.02 -4.61
N ASN A 67 -16.37 -14.16 -4.59
CA ASN A 67 -15.70 -15.41 -4.94
C ASN A 67 -14.59 -15.79 -3.92
N PRO A 68 -14.96 -16.49 -2.82
CA PRO A 68 -14.05 -16.76 -1.70
C PRO A 68 -13.12 -17.96 -1.88
N ASP A 69 -13.31 -18.81 -2.90
CA ASP A 69 -12.80 -20.19 -2.87
C ASP A 69 -11.28 -20.34 -3.01
N ASN A 70 -10.54 -19.31 -3.43
CA ASN A 70 -9.07 -19.35 -3.56
C ASN A 70 -8.34 -18.09 -3.08
N ALA A 71 -9.06 -17.10 -2.56
CA ALA A 71 -8.49 -15.79 -2.33
C ALA A 71 -7.93 -15.66 -0.92
N ARG A 72 -6.61 -15.64 -0.80
CA ARG A 72 -5.96 -15.27 0.46
C ARG A 72 -6.13 -13.79 0.80
N PHE A 73 -6.54 -12.98 -0.17
CA PHE A 73 -6.78 -11.55 -0.01
C PHE A 73 -8.19 -11.25 -0.48
N THR A 74 -9.02 -10.68 0.39
CA THR A 74 -10.44 -10.42 0.11
C THR A 74 -10.72 -8.95 0.30
N GLN A 75 -11.35 -8.29 -0.68
CA GLN A 75 -11.73 -6.89 -0.52
C GLN A 75 -12.80 -6.73 0.56
N LEU A 76 -12.66 -5.73 1.43
CA LEU A 76 -13.67 -5.36 2.41
C LEU A 76 -14.76 -4.52 1.75
N SER A 77 -16.00 -4.80 2.10
CA SER A 77 -17.18 -4.02 1.72
C SER A 77 -17.29 -2.73 2.55
N ALA A 78 -18.05 -1.76 2.07
CA ALA A 78 -18.09 -0.40 2.65
C ALA A 78 -18.57 -0.38 4.11
N ASP A 79 -19.43 -1.31 4.53
CA ASP A 79 -19.93 -1.48 5.90
C ASP A 79 -18.88 -2.08 6.85
N GLN A 80 -17.88 -2.77 6.31
CA GLN A 80 -16.76 -3.32 7.08
C GLN A 80 -15.67 -2.27 7.35
N LEU A 81 -15.70 -1.12 6.66
CA LEU A 81 -14.74 -0.04 6.79
C LEU A 81 -15.01 0.80 8.07
N ARG A 82 -13.99 0.96 8.91
CA ARG A 82 -14.03 1.68 10.19
C ARG A 82 -13.65 3.16 10.07
N LEU A 83 -12.90 3.54 9.04
CA LEU A 83 -12.42 4.90 8.81
C LEU A 83 -13.37 5.75 7.96
N GLY A 84 -14.58 5.27 7.63
CA GLY A 84 -15.54 6.02 6.80
C GLY A 84 -15.86 7.43 7.32
N GLN A 85 -16.00 7.60 8.64
CA GLN A 85 -16.21 8.95 9.21
C GLN A 85 -14.96 9.85 9.07
N THR A 86 -13.77 9.27 9.15
CA THR A 86 -12.50 9.99 8.94
C THR A 86 -12.36 10.43 7.48
N ALA A 87 -12.68 9.55 6.53
CA ALA A 87 -12.71 9.87 5.11
C ALA A 87 -13.65 11.05 4.81
N ARG A 88 -14.89 11.02 5.32
CA ARG A 88 -15.85 12.14 5.17
C ARG A 88 -15.31 13.46 5.74
N ARG A 89 -14.68 13.41 6.92
CA ARG A 89 -14.11 14.62 7.53
C ARG A 89 -12.97 15.21 6.72
N LEU A 90 -12.11 14.37 6.15
CA LEU A 90 -11.03 14.82 5.27
C LEU A 90 -11.61 15.45 4.00
N ASP A 91 -12.57 14.78 3.36
CA ASP A 91 -13.16 15.25 2.11
C ASP A 91 -13.96 16.55 2.26
N ASN A 92 -14.53 16.79 3.46
CA ASN A 92 -15.23 18.03 3.79
C ASN A 92 -14.30 19.22 4.08
N GLN A 93 -12.98 19.07 4.05
CA GLN A 93 -12.04 20.17 4.26
C GLN A 93 -11.30 20.51 2.96
N ASP A 94 -11.34 21.76 2.52
CA ASP A 94 -10.68 22.22 1.28
C ASP A 94 -9.16 22.01 1.24
N ARG A 95 -8.54 21.83 2.42
CA ARG A 95 -7.11 21.54 2.59
C ARG A 95 -6.72 20.09 2.27
N TYR A 96 -7.70 19.19 2.15
CA TYR A 96 -7.48 17.78 1.88
C TYR A 96 -8.33 17.31 0.70
N ARG A 97 -7.85 16.27 0.02
CA ARG A 97 -8.59 15.58 -1.03
C ARG A 97 -8.39 14.09 -0.88
N VAL A 98 -9.46 13.33 -0.63
CA VAL A 98 -9.35 11.86 -0.55
C VAL A 98 -9.09 11.30 -1.95
N LEU A 99 -8.02 10.54 -2.11
CA LEU A 99 -7.63 9.92 -3.37
C LEU A 99 -8.07 8.45 -3.46
N LEU A 100 -8.06 7.75 -2.32
CA LEU A 100 -8.46 6.35 -2.18
C LEU A 100 -8.97 6.10 -0.75
N HIS A 101 -10.08 5.38 -0.62
CA HIS A 101 -10.49 4.76 0.64
C HIS A 101 -10.87 3.32 0.34
N ALA A 102 -10.09 2.38 0.87
CA ALA A 102 -10.23 0.96 0.58
C ALA A 102 -9.84 0.12 1.79
N GLY A 103 -10.32 -1.11 1.80
CA GLY A 103 -9.89 -2.11 2.77
C GLY A 103 -9.83 -3.51 2.17
N TRP A 104 -8.99 -4.35 2.75
CA TRP A 104 -8.89 -5.76 2.40
C TRP A 104 -8.52 -6.59 3.62
N ARG A 105 -8.92 -7.86 3.59
CA ARG A 105 -8.55 -8.89 4.54
C ARG A 105 -7.38 -9.70 3.98
N GLN A 106 -6.40 -10.03 4.83
CA GLN A 106 -5.25 -10.88 4.45
C GLN A 106 -4.75 -11.73 5.62
N PRO A 107 -4.05 -12.86 5.38
CA PRO A 107 -3.32 -13.59 6.41
C PRO A 107 -2.11 -12.82 6.93
N GLY A 108 -1.68 -13.15 8.15
CA GLY A 108 -0.44 -12.66 8.75
C GLY A 108 0.81 -13.28 8.12
N LEU A 109 1.17 -12.82 6.93
CA LEU A 109 2.34 -13.30 6.18
C LEU A 109 3.64 -12.64 6.67
N SER A 110 4.74 -13.38 6.61
CA SER A 110 6.07 -12.88 6.97
C SER A 110 6.59 -11.84 5.97
N GLN A 111 7.59 -11.03 6.36
CA GLN A 111 8.19 -10.04 5.45
C GLN A 111 8.65 -10.64 4.10
N THR A 112 9.13 -11.89 4.09
CA THR A 112 9.62 -12.59 2.90
C THR A 112 8.51 -13.15 2.00
N THR A 113 7.35 -13.45 2.58
CA THR A 113 6.23 -14.11 1.88
C THR A 113 5.05 -13.19 1.61
N ALA A 114 4.96 -12.05 2.29
CA ALA A 114 3.91 -11.05 2.08
C ALA A 114 4.02 -10.41 0.68
N PRO A 115 3.00 -10.57 -0.19
CA PRO A 115 2.90 -9.81 -1.43
C PRO A 115 2.51 -8.35 -1.14
N ALA A 116 2.72 -7.47 -2.11
CA ALA A 116 2.19 -6.10 -2.05
C ALA A 116 0.77 -6.04 -2.64
N VAL A 117 -0.06 -5.13 -2.15
CA VAL A 117 -1.34 -4.77 -2.75
C VAL A 117 -1.13 -3.58 -3.68
N ASN A 118 -1.53 -3.72 -4.93
CA ASN A 118 -1.36 -2.72 -5.96
C ASN A 118 -2.36 -1.56 -5.77
N ILE A 119 -1.87 -0.32 -5.85
CA ILE A 119 -2.68 0.89 -5.99
C ILE A 119 -2.63 1.26 -7.47
N PRO A 120 -3.68 0.93 -8.25
CA PRO A 120 -3.65 1.16 -9.69
C PRO A 120 -3.62 2.66 -10.00
N LEU A 121 -3.02 2.99 -11.15
CA LEU A 121 -3.04 4.35 -11.65
C LEU A 121 -4.49 4.80 -11.88
N GLY A 122 -4.93 5.80 -11.13
CA GLY A 122 -6.24 6.39 -11.34
C GLY A 122 -6.45 6.83 -12.79
N GLY A 123 -7.58 6.47 -13.38
CA GLY A 123 -7.92 6.84 -14.76
C GLY A 123 -7.31 5.98 -15.88
N ALA A 124 -6.42 5.02 -15.60
CA ALA A 124 -5.98 4.07 -16.61
C ALA A 124 -7.08 3.02 -16.90
N PRO A 125 -7.28 2.56 -18.15
CA PRO A 125 -8.12 1.40 -18.42
C PRO A 125 -7.56 0.22 -17.63
N SER A 126 -8.43 -0.44 -16.88
CA SER A 126 -8.12 -1.56 -15.99
C SER A 126 -7.16 -2.54 -16.65
N SER A 127 -5.92 -2.60 -16.15
CA SER A 127 -5.11 -3.81 -16.33
C SER A 127 -5.85 -4.96 -15.64
N PRO A 128 -5.78 -6.21 -16.14
CA PRO A 128 -6.54 -7.35 -15.60
C PRO A 128 -6.10 -7.81 -14.19
N THR A 129 -5.37 -6.98 -13.46
CA THR A 129 -5.04 -7.21 -12.04
C THR A 129 -6.22 -6.74 -11.19
N PRO A 130 -6.70 -7.53 -10.22
CA PRO A 130 -7.73 -7.06 -9.29
C PRO A 130 -7.26 -5.78 -8.58
N ALA A 131 -7.87 -4.66 -8.93
CA ALA A 131 -7.62 -3.37 -8.35
C ALA A 131 -8.31 -3.26 -6.99
N LEU A 132 -7.70 -2.56 -6.02
CA LEU A 132 -8.47 -1.99 -4.91
C LEU A 132 -9.42 -0.93 -5.49
N GLY A 133 -10.67 -1.32 -5.73
CA GLY A 133 -11.69 -0.50 -6.37
C GLY A 133 -12.90 -1.37 -6.64
N GLY A 134 -13.98 -1.14 -5.88
CA GLY A 134 -15.17 -1.97 -5.89
C GLY A 134 -15.95 -1.91 -7.20
N THR A 135 -16.80 -2.92 -7.35
CA THR A 135 -17.91 -3.01 -8.30
C THR A 135 -18.85 -1.81 -8.18
N ASP A 136 -19.53 -1.51 -9.28
CA ASP A 136 -20.36 -0.33 -9.57
C ASP A 136 -21.63 -0.18 -8.69
N ASP A 137 -21.53 -0.26 -7.36
CA ASP A 137 -22.64 -0.01 -6.45
C ASP A 137 -22.71 1.49 -6.07
N GLU A 138 -23.37 2.26 -6.93
CA GLU A 138 -23.52 3.74 -6.86
C GLU A 138 -24.35 4.26 -5.68
N ASP A 139 -24.97 3.41 -4.83
CA ASP A 139 -26.04 3.85 -3.91
C ASP A 139 -25.61 4.17 -2.46
N ASN A 140 -24.30 4.19 -2.15
CA ASN A 140 -23.87 4.44 -0.77
C ASN A 140 -22.81 5.53 -0.61
N GLY A 141 -22.94 6.65 -1.35
CA GLY A 141 -22.38 7.99 -1.06
C GLY A 141 -20.87 8.16 -0.79
N LEU A 142 -20.11 7.08 -0.78
CA LEU A 142 -18.67 6.91 -0.70
C LEU A 142 -18.37 5.52 -1.28
N ALA A 143 -18.86 5.26 -2.50
CA ALA A 143 -18.46 4.09 -3.26
C ALA A 143 -16.93 4.03 -3.27
N ALA A 144 -16.36 2.86 -2.98
CA ALA A 144 -14.93 2.59 -2.89
C ALA A 144 -14.15 3.46 -3.87
N ALA A 145 -13.45 4.48 -3.34
CA ALA A 145 -13.00 5.61 -4.13
C ALA A 145 -12.10 5.13 -5.26
N ARG A 146 -12.60 5.19 -6.49
CA ARG A 146 -11.79 4.99 -7.70
C ARG A 146 -10.57 5.89 -7.56
N PRO A 147 -9.33 5.36 -7.62
CA PRO A 147 -8.16 6.20 -7.46
C PRO A 147 -8.24 7.38 -8.42
N LEU A 148 -8.12 8.60 -7.88
CA LEU A 148 -8.14 9.79 -8.70
C LEU A 148 -6.93 9.78 -9.66
N PRO A 149 -7.04 10.37 -10.86
CA PRO A 149 -5.97 10.39 -11.85
C PRO A 149 -4.63 10.83 -11.24
N GLY A 150 -3.58 10.05 -11.50
CA GLY A 150 -2.21 10.37 -11.08
C GLY A 150 -1.69 9.69 -9.82
N LEU A 151 -2.54 9.08 -8.98
CA LEU A 151 -2.10 8.23 -7.87
C LEU A 151 -1.75 6.83 -8.38
N SER A 152 -0.57 6.31 -8.04
CA SER A 152 -0.19 4.90 -8.27
C SER A 152 0.82 4.40 -7.24
N GLY A 153 0.97 3.08 -7.15
CA GLY A 153 2.05 2.46 -6.37
C GLY A 153 1.59 1.21 -5.64
N TYR A 154 2.09 0.98 -4.44
CA TYR A 154 1.70 -0.20 -3.66
C TYR A 154 1.76 0.02 -2.16
N LEU A 155 1.03 -0.85 -1.46
CA LEU A 155 1.08 -1.01 -0.01
C LEU A 155 1.43 -2.46 0.31
N ARG A 156 2.23 -2.70 1.34
CA ARG A 156 2.59 -4.05 1.77
C ARG A 156 2.46 -4.16 3.27
N VAL A 157 1.69 -5.14 3.72
CA VAL A 157 1.48 -5.42 5.14
C VAL A 157 2.01 -6.80 5.46
N TYR A 158 2.83 -6.89 6.50
CA TYR A 158 3.46 -8.14 6.93
C TYR A 158 3.64 -8.19 8.45
N VAL A 159 3.84 -9.41 8.96
CA VAL A 159 4.02 -9.70 10.37
C VAL A 159 5.44 -10.21 10.62
N GLU A 160 6.09 -9.65 11.63
CA GLU A 160 7.29 -10.22 12.25
C GLU A 160 7.04 -10.34 13.77
N ARG A 161 7.87 -9.71 14.61
CA ARG A 161 7.51 -9.49 16.02
C ARG A 161 6.32 -8.53 16.17
N PHE A 162 6.10 -7.69 15.15
CA PHE A 162 5.04 -6.68 15.10
C PHE A 162 4.39 -6.65 13.72
N LEU A 163 3.25 -5.98 13.60
CA LEU A 163 2.69 -5.62 12.30
C LEU A 163 3.51 -4.50 11.68
N HIS A 164 3.73 -4.57 10.37
CA HIS A 164 4.39 -3.54 9.61
C HIS A 164 3.57 -3.19 8.38
N ILE A 165 3.58 -1.92 8.02
CA ILE A 165 3.14 -1.43 6.72
C ILE A 165 4.31 -0.76 6.01
N GLU A 166 4.42 -1.01 4.72
CA GLU A 166 5.30 -0.32 3.79
C GLU A 166 4.43 0.30 2.69
N SER A 167 4.66 1.57 2.39
CA SER A 167 3.98 2.30 1.33
C SER A 167 5.01 2.86 0.36
N ASN A 168 4.77 2.67 -0.93
CA ASN A 168 5.56 3.27 -2.00
C ASN A 168 4.59 3.83 -3.02
N LEU A 169 4.27 5.12 -2.88
CA LEU A 169 3.23 5.81 -3.63
C LEU A 169 3.83 6.91 -4.51
N ARG A 170 3.18 7.15 -5.64
CA ARG A 170 3.45 8.21 -6.61
C ARG A 170 2.19 9.00 -6.82
N LEU A 171 2.28 10.31 -6.74
CA LEU A 171 1.20 11.21 -7.12
C LEU A 171 1.72 12.19 -8.18
N VAL A 172 1.04 12.21 -9.31
CA VAL A 172 1.22 13.22 -10.36
C VAL A 172 -0.04 14.07 -10.38
N ASP A 173 0.06 15.31 -9.93
CA ASP A 173 -1.06 16.25 -9.93
C ASP A 173 -0.66 17.54 -10.68
N PRO A 174 -1.31 17.86 -11.82
CA PRO A 174 -1.07 19.09 -12.57
C PRO A 174 -1.36 20.39 -11.79
N SER A 175 -2.13 20.32 -10.71
CA SER A 175 -2.43 21.47 -9.86
C SER A 175 -1.27 21.84 -8.93
N LEU A 176 -0.36 20.89 -8.64
CA LEU A 176 0.87 21.14 -7.91
C LEU A 176 1.84 21.91 -8.80
N ARG A 177 1.73 23.23 -8.78
CA ARG A 177 2.71 24.11 -9.41
C ARG A 177 3.83 24.38 -8.43
N LEU A 178 5.06 24.02 -8.81
CA LEU A 178 6.23 24.41 -8.05
C LEU A 178 6.35 25.94 -8.11
N ALA A 179 6.08 26.61 -6.99
CA ALA A 179 6.30 28.04 -6.86
C ALA A 179 7.81 28.29 -6.75
N GLY A 180 8.48 28.41 -7.90
CA GLY A 180 9.91 28.66 -7.93
C GLY A 180 10.48 28.61 -9.35
N ARG A 181 10.88 29.79 -9.83
CA ARG A 181 11.65 30.05 -11.07
C ARG A 181 10.83 30.18 -12.37
N VAL A 182 10.02 31.23 -12.45
CA VAL A 182 9.67 31.88 -13.73
C VAL A 182 10.42 33.21 -13.81
N ASP A 183 11.74 33.12 -13.95
CA ASP A 183 12.49 34.16 -14.64
C ASP A 183 12.94 33.50 -15.95
N HIS A 184 12.84 34.20 -17.09
CA HIS A 184 13.29 33.82 -18.45
C HIS A 184 12.48 32.75 -19.26
N LEU A 185 11.61 33.25 -20.17
CA LEU A 185 10.85 32.58 -21.29
C LEU A 185 11.79 32.12 -22.45
N PRO A 186 11.44 31.23 -23.44
CA PRO A 186 10.14 31.13 -24.15
C PRO A 186 9.61 29.74 -24.68
N LEU A 187 8.29 29.71 -24.93
CA LEU A 187 7.49 28.98 -25.96
C LEU A 187 7.34 27.45 -25.99
N PHE A 188 7.96 26.67 -25.11
CA PHE A 188 7.57 25.27 -24.89
C PHE A 188 7.53 24.96 -23.40
N ASP A 189 6.56 25.55 -22.69
CA ASP A 189 6.34 25.19 -21.30
C ASP A 189 5.50 23.91 -21.26
N SER A 190 6.14 22.76 -21.50
CA SER A 190 5.59 21.51 -21.00
C SER A 190 5.66 21.62 -19.48
N VAL A 191 4.58 22.12 -18.88
CA VAL A 191 4.41 22.16 -17.42
C VAL A 191 4.58 20.73 -16.92
N GLN A 192 5.81 20.38 -16.52
CA GLN A 192 6.10 19.09 -15.95
C GLN A 192 5.59 19.14 -14.52
N SER A 193 4.52 18.39 -14.26
CA SER A 193 4.02 18.19 -12.91
C SER A 193 5.08 17.42 -12.11
N PRO A 194 5.48 17.90 -10.91
CA PRO A 194 6.41 17.16 -10.08
C PRO A 194 5.82 15.80 -9.72
N VAL A 195 6.68 14.79 -9.63
CA VAL A 195 6.27 13.46 -9.16
C VAL A 195 6.47 13.41 -7.66
N VAL A 196 5.36 13.47 -6.93
CA VAL A 196 5.37 13.32 -5.48
C VAL A 196 5.68 11.85 -5.15
N VAL A 197 6.66 11.62 -4.28
CA VAL A 197 7.16 10.29 -3.93
C VAL A 197 7.04 10.08 -2.42
N MET A 198 6.14 9.20 -2.01
CA MET A 198 6.03 8.79 -0.62
C MET A 198 6.56 7.36 -0.46
N GLN A 199 7.62 7.22 0.34
CA GLN A 199 8.21 5.94 0.69
C GLN A 199 8.34 5.85 2.20
N GLU A 200 7.44 5.07 2.82
CA GLU A 200 7.34 5.01 4.27
C GLU A 200 7.24 3.56 4.73
N ARG A 201 7.88 3.27 5.86
CA ARG A 201 7.78 1.96 6.51
C ARG A 201 7.56 2.15 7.99
N ARG A 202 6.44 1.66 8.50
CA ARG A 202 6.02 1.91 9.88
C ARG A 202 5.67 0.61 10.59
N ARG A 203 6.06 0.52 11.87
CA ARG A 203 5.55 -0.48 12.79
C ARG A 203 4.15 -0.07 13.24
N MET A 204 3.24 -1.04 13.21
CA MET A 204 1.82 -0.88 13.47
C MET A 204 1.42 -1.55 14.78
N ARG A 205 0.41 -0.99 15.44
CA ARG A 205 -0.28 -1.61 16.58
C ARG A 205 -1.67 -2.02 16.11
N SER A 206 -2.06 -3.26 16.40
CA SER A 206 -3.36 -3.79 15.99
C SER A 206 -4.49 -2.99 16.65
N GLY A 207 -5.48 -2.57 15.87
CA GLY A 207 -6.63 -1.79 16.31
C GLY A 207 -6.37 -0.28 16.45
N GLU A 208 -5.12 0.18 16.29
CA GLU A 208 -4.78 1.59 16.34
C GLU A 208 -4.73 2.20 14.94
N THR A 209 -5.14 3.47 14.84
CA THR A 209 -4.99 4.27 13.63
C THR A 209 -3.62 4.92 13.61
N HIS A 210 -2.89 4.74 12.51
CA HIS A 210 -1.61 5.39 12.27
C HIS A 210 -1.69 6.35 11.09
N TYR A 211 -0.97 7.46 11.20
CA TYR A 211 -0.77 8.43 10.14
C TYR A 211 0.66 8.29 9.59
N LEU A 212 0.82 8.16 8.28
CA LEU A 212 2.11 8.24 7.60
C LEU A 212 2.12 9.58 6.88
N ASP A 213 3.06 10.44 7.29
CA ASP A 213 3.08 11.84 6.89
C ASP A 213 3.99 12.05 5.69
N HIS A 214 3.57 12.96 4.83
CA HIS A 214 4.36 13.46 3.72
C HIS A 214 3.79 14.85 3.33
N PRO A 215 4.62 15.83 2.90
CA PRO A 215 4.17 17.21 2.68
C PRO A 215 2.91 17.33 1.82
N VAL A 216 2.86 16.57 0.71
CA VAL A 216 1.74 16.59 -0.25
C VAL A 216 0.79 15.40 -0.13
N LEU A 217 1.23 14.28 0.42
CA LEU A 217 0.49 13.02 0.43
C LEU A 217 0.33 12.56 1.87
N GLY A 218 -0.80 11.98 2.22
CA GLY A 218 -1.03 11.44 3.55
C GLY A 218 -1.65 10.07 3.45
N VAL A 219 -1.28 9.18 4.37
CA VAL A 219 -1.90 7.87 4.52
C VAL A 219 -2.39 7.70 5.95
N ILE A 220 -3.70 7.49 6.11
CA ILE A 220 -4.27 7.00 7.37
C ILE A 220 -4.51 5.51 7.19
N VAL A 221 -3.98 4.71 8.10
CA VAL A 221 -4.12 3.26 8.07
C VAL A 221 -4.55 2.73 9.42
N ARG A 222 -5.46 1.76 9.40
CA ARG A 222 -5.82 0.93 10.54
C ARG A 222 -5.63 -0.53 10.14
N ILE A 223 -5.01 -1.31 11.02
CA ILE A 223 -4.87 -2.75 10.84
C ILE A 223 -5.40 -3.41 12.09
N GLU A 224 -6.39 -4.30 11.96
CA GLU A 224 -6.94 -5.04 13.08
C GLU A 224 -7.03 -6.52 12.78
N ARG A 225 -7.12 -7.34 13.83
CA ARG A 225 -7.35 -8.78 13.66
C ARG A 225 -8.79 -8.97 13.18
N ALA A 226 -8.97 -9.80 12.16
CA ALA A 226 -10.29 -10.26 11.77
C ALA A 226 -10.72 -11.37 12.74
N ASP A 227 -11.88 -11.19 13.35
CA ASP A 227 -12.52 -12.17 14.23
C ASP A 227 -13.40 -13.16 13.44
#